data_AF-A0A3A6PSN5-F1
#
_entry.id   AF-A0A3A6PSN5-F1
#
_cell.length_a   1.000
_cell.length_b   1.000
_cell.length_c   1.000
_cell.angle_alpha   90.00
_cell.angle_beta   90.00
_cell.angle_gamma   90.00
#
_symmetry.space_group_name_H-M   'P 1'
#
loop_
_entity.id
_entity.type
_entity.pdbx_description
1 polymer ?
#
loop_
_entity_poly.entity_id
_entity_poly.type
_entity_poly.pdbx_seq_one_letter_code
_entity_poly.pdbx_strand_id
1 'polypeptide(L)'
;MILSHEILYFQRRISPLDCPCRTQIEKLRVIMENTFDEFQSFVDPSVLLASQALDDALVQYRKCPMYNQCNQWGRPCTEDNKKRIAG
;
A
#
# COMPACT_ATOMS: atom_id res chain seq x y z
N MET A 1 -15.95 -11.80 2.68
CA MET A 1 -14.57 -12.21 3.03
C MET A 1 -13.76 -12.20 1.76
N ILE A 2 -13.15 -11.06 1.44
CA ILE A 2 -12.30 -10.91 0.26
C ILE A 2 -10.87 -11.26 0.70
N LEU A 3 -10.52 -12.53 0.44
CA LEU A 3 -9.21 -13.09 0.14
C LEU A 3 -7.95 -12.40 0.74
N SER A 4 -7.49 -12.99 1.84
CA SER A 4 -6.16 -12.82 2.45
C SER A 4 -4.97 -13.03 1.50
N HIS A 5 -5.19 -13.63 0.33
CA HIS A 5 -4.14 -13.86 -0.67
C HIS A 5 -3.81 -12.62 -1.51
N GLU A 6 -4.76 -11.72 -1.76
CA GLU A 6 -4.51 -10.53 -2.60
C GLU A 6 -3.75 -9.43 -1.84
N ILE A 7 -3.93 -9.35 -0.51
CA ILE A 7 -3.26 -8.37 0.34
C ILE A 7 -1.74 -8.62 0.38
N LEU A 8 -1.32 -9.88 0.47
CA LEU A 8 0.10 -10.25 0.51
C LEU A 8 0.82 -10.01 -0.83
N TYR A 9 0.13 -10.17 -1.96
CA TYR A 9 0.72 -9.94 -3.28
C TYR A 9 0.87 -8.46 -3.65
N PHE A 10 0.06 -7.56 -3.06
CA PHE A 10 0.13 -6.12 -3.32
C PHE A 10 1.42 -5.47 -2.79
N GLN A 11 2.16 -6.16 -1.91
CA GLN A 11 3.14 -5.53 -1.01
C GLN A 11 4.61 -5.65 -1.42
N ARG A 12 5.00 -6.42 -2.45
CA ARG A 12 6.41 -6.83 -2.55
C ARG A 12 7.44 -5.92 -3.23
N ARG A 13 7.12 -4.85 -3.97
CA ARG A 13 8.19 -4.00 -4.62
C ARG A 13 7.78 -2.58 -5.01
N ILE A 14 7.63 -1.63 -4.09
CA ILE A 14 7.59 -0.19 -4.45
C ILE A 14 8.37 0.61 -3.40
N SER A 15 9.44 1.29 -3.84
CA SER A 15 10.25 2.15 -2.98
C SER A 15 9.42 3.32 -2.42
N PRO A 16 9.54 3.65 -1.12
CA PRO A 16 8.79 4.74 -0.48
C PRO A 16 9.15 6.15 -0.99
N LEU A 17 10.24 6.29 -1.77
CA LEU A 17 10.76 7.56 -2.27
C LEU A 17 9.90 8.23 -3.34
N ASP A 18 9.11 7.48 -4.11
CA ASP A 18 8.33 8.03 -5.23
C ASP A 18 6.86 8.30 -4.89
N CYS A 19 6.41 7.86 -3.70
CA CYS A 19 4.99 7.82 -3.34
C CYS A 19 4.72 8.13 -1.86
N PRO A 20 4.65 9.42 -1.45
CA PRO A 20 4.48 9.80 -0.05
C PRO A 20 3.22 9.21 0.59
N CYS A 21 2.12 9.09 -0.16
CA CYS A 21 0.89 8.45 0.30
C CYS A 21 1.02 6.94 0.60
N ARG A 22 2.06 6.26 0.10
CA ARG A 22 2.35 4.84 0.40
C ARG A 22 3.12 4.65 1.70
N THR A 23 3.79 5.68 2.21
CA THR A 23 4.62 5.58 3.43
C THR A 23 3.82 5.05 4.62
N GLN A 24 2.57 5.50 4.76
CA GLN A 24 1.71 5.06 5.85
C GLN A 24 1.23 3.61 5.68
N ILE A 25 0.97 3.18 4.45
CA ILE A 25 0.63 1.78 4.13
C ILE A 25 1.79 0.86 4.48
N GLU A 26 3.03 1.25 4.14
CA GLU A 26 4.21 0.45 4.44
C GLU A 26 4.42 0.26 5.95
N LYS A 27 4.25 1.32 6.73
CA LYS A 27 4.31 1.26 8.19
C LYS A 27 3.25 0.31 8.75
N LEU A 28 2.01 0.42 8.26
CA LEU A 28 0.90 -0.43 8.71
C LEU A 28 1.07 -1.88 8.29
N ARG A 29 1.68 -2.15 7.13
CA ARG A 29 2.07 -3.50 6.73
C ARG A 29 3.01 -4.12 7.75
N VAL A 30 4.11 -3.43 8.07
CA VAL A 30 5.10 -3.95 9.03
C VAL A 30 4.47 -4.19 10.40
N ILE A 31 3.55 -3.32 10.83
CA ILE A 31 2.80 -3.53 12.08
C ILE A 31 1.96 -4.82 11.97
N MET A 32 1.19 -4.99 10.90
CA MET A 32 0.37 -6.19 10.70
C MET A 32 1.19 -7.49 10.63
N GLU A 33 2.32 -7.47 9.91
CA GLU A 33 3.29 -8.58 9.85
C GLU A 33 3.81 -8.92 11.26
N ASN A 34 4.29 -7.94 12.01
CA ASN A 34 4.80 -8.15 13.37
C ASN A 34 3.72 -8.63 14.34
N THR A 35 2.50 -8.08 14.26
CA THR A 35 1.38 -8.52 15.11
C THR A 35 0.98 -9.96 14.77
N PHE A 36 0.96 -10.33 13.49
CA PHE A 36 0.72 -11.71 13.13
C PHE A 36 1.84 -12.64 13.63
N ASP A 37 3.10 -12.23 13.51
CA ASP A 37 4.24 -13.02 13.99
C ASP A 37 4.19 -13.25 15.52
N GLU A 38 3.69 -12.28 16.29
CA GLU A 38 3.51 -12.38 17.74
C GLU A 38 2.37 -13.34 18.13
N PHE A 39 1.18 -13.18 17.53
CA PHE A 39 -0.02 -13.92 17.95
C PHE A 39 -0.27 -15.21 17.17
N GLN A 40 0.36 -15.37 16.00
CA GLN A 40 0.24 -16.53 15.11
C GLN A 40 -1.22 -16.90 14.76
N SER A 41 -2.13 -15.92 14.75
CA SER A 41 -3.56 -16.13 14.57
C SER A 41 -4.23 -14.98 13.83
N PHE A 42 -4.87 -15.27 12.70
CA PHE A 42 -5.61 -14.29 11.90
C PHE A 42 -6.93 -13.84 12.53
N VAL A 43 -7.41 -14.53 13.55
CA VAL A 43 -8.66 -14.18 14.27
C VAL A 43 -8.37 -13.50 15.61
N ASP A 44 -7.10 -13.31 15.95
CA ASP A 44 -6.74 -12.54 17.14
C ASP A 44 -7.24 -11.09 16.99
N PRO A 45 -7.87 -10.52 18.03
CA PRO A 45 -8.37 -9.15 17.97
C PRO A 45 -7.31 -8.12 17.55
N SER A 46 -6.06 -8.31 17.96
CA SER A 46 -4.95 -7.41 17.64
C SER A 46 -4.59 -7.49 16.16
N VAL A 47 -4.54 -8.70 15.60
CA VAL A 47 -4.29 -8.93 14.16
C VAL A 47 -5.45 -8.37 13.33
N LEU A 48 -6.69 -8.56 13.78
CA LEU A 48 -7.87 -7.99 13.11
C LEU A 48 -7.84 -6.45 13.11
N LEU A 49 -7.47 -5.82 14.22
CA LEU A 49 -7.32 -4.37 14.32
C LEU A 49 -6.21 -3.84 13.39
N ALA A 50 -5.06 -4.51 13.36
CA ALA A 50 -3.96 -4.15 12.46
C ALA A 50 -4.37 -4.31 10.99
N SER A 51 -5.09 -5.37 10.64
CA SER A 51 -5.65 -5.58 9.30
C SER A 51 -6.63 -4.48 8.92
N GLN A 52 -7.56 -4.12 9.82
CA GLN A 52 -8.54 -3.06 9.57
C GLN A 52 -7.85 -1.70 9.32
N ALA A 53 -6.84 -1.36 10.14
CA ALA A 53 -6.09 -0.12 9.97
C ALA A 53 -5.36 -0.07 8.61
N LEU A 54 -4.80 -1.21 8.17
CA LEU A 54 -4.17 -1.33 6.86
C LEU A 54 -5.19 -1.17 5.72
N ASP A 55 -6.36 -1.80 5.82
CA ASP A 55 -7.44 -1.67 4.84
C ASP A 55 -7.95 -0.23 4.72
N ASP A 56 -8.13 0.45 5.84
CA ASP A 56 -8.53 1.87 5.87
C ASP A 56 -7.48 2.75 5.18
N ALA A 57 -6.19 2.50 5.42
CA ALA A 57 -5.12 3.22 4.75
C ALA A 57 -5.09 2.96 3.24
N LEU A 58 -5.37 1.72 2.80
CA LEU A 58 -5.49 1.39 1.38
C LEU A 58 -6.67 2.12 0.71
N VAL A 59 -7.80 2.27 1.42
CA VAL A 59 -8.94 3.07 0.95
C VAL A 59 -8.56 4.54 0.81
N GLN A 60 -7.84 5.11 1.78
CA GLN A 60 -7.38 6.51 1.67
C GLN A 60 -6.33 6.68 0.58
N TYR A 61 -5.44 5.70 0.38
CA TYR A 61 -4.44 5.74 -0.69
C TYR A 61 -5.06 5.87 -2.08
N ARG A 62 -6.22 5.25 -2.32
CA ARG A 62 -6.99 5.40 -3.58
C ARG A 62 -7.40 6.85 -3.87
N LYS A 63 -7.45 7.70 -2.84
CA LYS A 63 -7.76 9.13 -2.96
C LYS A 63 -6.50 10.00 -3.11
N CYS A 64 -5.30 9.41 -3.07
CA CYS A 64 -4.07 10.16 -3.22
C CYS A 64 -4.02 10.83 -4.60
N PRO A 65 -3.66 12.13 -4.70
CA PRO A 65 -3.56 12.83 -5.97
C PRO A 65 -2.61 12.16 -6.97
N MET A 66 -1.56 11.50 -6.46
CA MET A 66 -0.59 10.76 -7.26
C MET A 66 -0.88 9.26 -7.36
N TYR A 67 -2.07 8.78 -6.96
CA TYR A 67 -2.41 7.35 -6.94
C TYR A 67 -2.12 6.66 -8.29
N ASN A 68 -2.48 7.29 -9.40
CA ASN A 68 -2.24 6.74 -10.74
C ASN A 68 -0.76 6.74 -11.14
N GLN A 69 0.03 7.72 -10.69
CA GLN A 69 1.48 7.75 -10.93
C GLN A 69 2.18 6.68 -10.09
N CYS A 70 1.74 6.54 -8.84
CA CYS A 70 2.26 5.58 -7.87
C CYS A 70 1.93 4.11 -8.15
N ASN A 71 0.92 3.85 -8.97
CA ASN A 71 0.56 2.50 -9.40
C ASN A 71 0.90 2.22 -10.87
N GLN A 72 1.70 3.07 -11.53
CA GLN A 72 2.30 2.76 -12.82
C GLN A 72 3.45 1.77 -12.64
N TRP A 73 3.10 0.52 -12.41
CA TRP A 73 4.04 -0.59 -12.40
C TRP A 73 4.41 -0.99 -13.84
N GLY A 74 5.71 -1.06 -14.15
CA GLY A 74 6.21 -1.61 -15.40
C GLY A 74 6.05 -0.74 -16.65
N ARG A 75 5.57 0.51 -16.54
CA ARG A 75 5.65 1.48 -17.64
C ARG A 75 6.86 2.37 -17.42
N PRO A 76 7.83 2.44 -18.35
CA PRO A 76 8.84 3.49 -18.27
C PRO A 76 8.08 4.83 -18.25
N CYS A 77 8.51 5.76 -17.40
CA CYS A 77 8.09 7.15 -17.48
C CYS A 77 8.49 7.64 -18.87
N THR A 78 7.62 7.48 -19.87
CA THR A 78 7.87 8.01 -21.19
C THR A 78 7.89 9.53 -21.05
N GLU A 79 8.88 10.16 -21.66
CA GLU A 79 9.12 11.61 -21.64
C GLU A 79 7.92 12.47 -22.11
N ASP A 80 6.82 11.84 -22.51
CA ASP A 80 5.56 12.48 -22.89
C ASP A 80 4.86 13.19 -21.72
N ASN A 81 5.02 12.73 -20.47
CA ASN A 81 4.40 13.40 -19.32
C ASN A 81 5.18 14.63 -18.83
N LYS A 82 6.44 14.82 -19.26
CA LYS A 82 7.23 16.00 -18.90
C LYS A 82 6.73 17.28 -19.58
N LYS A 83 6.03 17.15 -20.71
CA LYS A 83 5.49 18.30 -21.47
C LYS A 83 4.17 18.85 -20.93
N ARG A 84 3.43 18.14 -20.07
CA ARG A 84 2.14 18.64 -19.52
C ARG A 84 2.25 19.42 -18.21
N ILE A 85 3.39 19.36 -17.53
CA ILE A 85 3.63 20.10 -16.27
C ILE A 85 4.39 21.42 -16.54
N ALA A 86 4.89 21.60 -17.76
CA ALA A 86 5.57 22.82 -18.22
C ALA A 86 4.71 23.60 -19.25
N GLY A 87 3.39 23.64 -19.04
CA GLY A 87 2.44 24.42 -19.83
C GLY A 87 1.50 25.19 -18.93
#